data_AF-A0A924QYW3-F1
#
_entry.id   AF-A0A924QYW3-F1
#
_cell.length_a   1.000
_cell.length_b   1.000
_cell.length_c   1.000
_cell.angle_alpha   90.00
_cell.angle_beta   90.00
_cell.angle_gamma   90.00
#
_symmetry.space_group_name_H-M   'P 1'
#
loop_
_entity.id
_entity.type
_entity.pdbx_description
1 polymer ?
#
loop_
_entity_poly.entity_id
_entity_poly.type
_entity_poly.pdbx_seq_one_letter_code
_entity_poly.pdbx_strand_id
1 'polypeptide(L)' 'MNDYIAPDMAIMSLALTLCILYAAWHESRAKNTRDARLLAAVGAVSLVGSAAVWLH' A
#
# COMPACT_ATOMS: atom_id res chain seq x y z
N MET A 1 -25.61 7.01 4.07
CA MET A 1 -24.65 6.10 4.73
C MET A 1 -23.42 6.94 4.96
N ASN A 2 -23.26 7.46 6.18
CA ASN A 2 -22.07 8.21 6.56
C ASN A 2 -21.13 7.21 7.21
N ASP A 3 -20.46 6.45 6.35
CA ASP A 3 -19.51 5.42 6.76
C ASP A 3 -18.23 6.11 7.22
N TYR A 4 -18.26 6.57 8.48
CA TYR A 4 -17.04 6.87 9.21
C TYR A 4 -16.22 5.58 9.23
N ILE A 5 -15.28 5.45 8.30
CA ILE A 5 -14.22 4.46 8.39
C ILE A 5 -13.62 4.67 9.76
N ALA A 6 -13.79 3.68 10.63
CA ALA A 6 -13.29 3.75 11.97
C ALA A 6 -11.75 3.99 11.86
N PRO A 7 -11.22 5.01 12.55
CA PRO A 7 -9.85 5.48 12.31
C PRO A 7 -8.79 4.38 12.51
N ASP A 8 -9.11 3.34 13.27
CA ASP A 8 -8.34 2.11 13.41
C ASP A 8 -8.14 1.37 12.08
N MET A 9 -9.17 1.23 11.24
CA MET A 9 -9.05 0.57 9.94
C MET A 9 -8.22 1.39 8.95
N ALA A 10 -8.38 2.72 8.96
CA ALA A 10 -7.57 3.60 8.12
C ALA A 10 -6.08 3.49 8.51
N ILE A 11 -5.77 3.52 9.80
CA ILE A 11 -4.39 3.38 10.31
C ILE A 11 -3.82 1.99 9.97
N MET A 12 -4.59 0.91 10.11
CA MET A 12 -4.16 -0.44 9.71
C MET A 12 -3.83 -0.53 8.22
N SER A 13 -4.68 0.02 7.35
CA SER A 13 -4.48 -0.02 5.91
C SER A 13 -3.21 0.75 5.48
N LEU A 14 -2.94 1.89 6.15
CA LEU A 14 -1.76 2.70 5.91
C LEU A 14 -0.49 2.00 6.39
N ALA A 15 -0.52 1.40 7.58
CA ALA A 15 0.58 0.61 8.11
C ALA A 15 0.92 -0.60 7.21
N LEU A 16 -0.09 -1.30 6.71
CA LEU A 16 0.08 -2.43 5.78
C LEU A 16 0.74 -1.96 4.47
N THR A 17 0.27 -0.85 3.91
CA THR A 17 0.80 -0.27 2.67
C THR A 17 2.27 0.12 2.83
N LEU A 18 2.63 0.74 3.95
CA LEU A 18 4.02 1.08 4.27
C LEU A 18 4.90 -0.18 4.42
N CYS A 19 4.36 -1.24 5.02
CA CYS A 19 5.07 -2.51 5.16
C CYS A 19 5.38 -3.15 3.79
N ILE A 20 4.41 -3.14 2.87
CA ILE A 20 4.58 -3.64 1.50
C ILE A 20 5.61 -2.80 0.73
N LEU A 21 5.57 -1.47 0.85
CA LEU A 21 6.57 -0.58 0.25
C LEU A 21 7.97 -0.80 0.81
N TYR A 22 8.09 -0.98 2.13
CA TYR A 22 9.37 -1.26 2.78
C TYR A 22 9.93 -2.61 2.34
N ALA A 23 9.09 -3.65 2.23
CA ALA A 23 9.49 -4.94 1.70
C ALA A 23 10.01 -4.81 0.26
N ALA A 24 9.31 -4.05 -0.60
CA ALA A 24 9.75 -3.76 -1.97
C ALA A 24 11.13 -3.08 -1.99
N TRP A 25 11.35 -2.10 -1.12
CA TRP A 25 12.63 -1.40 -0.98
C TRP A 25 13.75 -2.34 -0.49
N HIS A 26 13.46 -3.16 0.50
CA HIS A 26 14.41 -4.14 1.05
C HIS A 26 14.82 -5.17 -0.01
N GLU A 27 13.86 -5.72 -0.77
CA GLU A 27 14.11 -6.65 -1.87
C GLU A 27 14.86 -5.98 -3.03
N SER A 28 14.57 -4.71 -3.32
CA SER A 28 15.33 -3.93 -4.30
C SER A 28 16.79 -3.77 -3.88
N ARG A 29 17.07 -3.60 -2.58
CA ARG A 29 18.44 -3.57 -2.04
C ARG A 29 19.12 -4.93 -2.08
N ALA A 30 18.36 -6.03 -1.96
CA ALA A 30 18.84 -7.39 -2.10
C ALA A 30 19.09 -7.82 -3.56
N LYS A 31 18.99 -6.90 -4.54
CA LYS A 31 19.07 -7.13 -6.00
C LYS A 31 17.98 -8.05 -6.55
N ASN A 32 16.92 -8.34 -5.79
CA ASN A 32 15.75 -9.06 -6.28
C ASN A 32 14.76 -8.09 -6.95
N THR A 33 15.15 -7.56 -8.11
CA THR A 33 14.40 -6.52 -8.82
C THR A 33 13.03 -6.97 -9.32
N ARG A 34 12.82 -8.27 -9.51
CA ARG A 34 11.55 -8.83 -9.99
C ARG A 34 10.46 -8.73 -8.92
N ASP A 35 10.76 -9.19 -7.72
CA ASP A 35 9.80 -9.23 -6.62
C ASP A 35 9.62 -7.84 -6.01
N ALA A 36 10.68 -7.01 -5.99
CA ALA A 36 10.60 -5.60 -5.67
C ALA A 36 9.61 -4.83 -6.57
N ARG A 37 9.58 -5.13 -7.88
CA ARG A 37 8.62 -4.51 -8.82
C ARG A 37 7.20 -4.98 -8.56
N LEU A 38 6.99 -6.25 -8.24
CA LEU A 38 5.66 -6.79 -7.90
C LEU A 38 5.12 -6.14 -6.62
N LEU A 39 5.94 -6.07 -5.57
CA LEU A 39 5.56 -5.43 -4.30
C LEU A 39 5.30 -3.93 -4.47
N ALA A 40 6.13 -3.23 -5.26
CA ALA A 40 5.91 -1.82 -5.57
C ALA A 40 4.62 -1.60 -6.39
N ALA A 41 4.32 -2.47 -7.36
CA ALA A 41 3.09 -2.41 -8.13
C ALA A 41 1.86 -2.65 -7.24
N VAL A 42 1.91 -3.64 -6.35
CA VAL A 42 0.83 -3.89 -5.37
C VAL A 42 0.64 -2.66 -4.47
N GLY A 43 1.72 -2.12 -3.88
CA GLY A 43 1.64 -0.93 -3.05
C GLY A 43 1.09 0.30 -3.79
N ALA A 44 1.53 0.53 -5.04
CA ALA A 44 1.03 1.63 -5.87
C ALA A 44 -0.45 1.46 -6.22
N VAL A 45 -0.89 0.25 -6.59
CA VAL A 45 -2.30 -0.04 -6.89
C VAL A 45 -3.17 0.13 -5.65
N SER A 46 -2.70 -0.31 -4.47
CA SER A 46 -3.41 -0.11 -3.20
C SER A 46 -3.59 1.38 -2.87
N LEU A 47 -2.55 2.20 -3.07
CA LEU A 47 -2.63 3.65 -2.87
C LEU A 47 -3.58 4.33 -3.85
N VAL A 48 -3.48 4.01 -5.15
CA VAL A 48 -4.35 4.56 -6.19
C VAL A 48 -5.80 4.14 -5.98
N GLY A 49 -6.05 2.88 -5.62
CA GLY A 49 -7.38 2.38 -5.30
C GLY A 49 -7.98 3.10 -4.09
N SER A 50 -7.19 3.29 -3.03
CA SER A 50 -7.62 4.04 -1.84
C SER A 50 -7.95 5.51 -2.17
N ALA A 51 -7.09 6.17 -2.96
CA ALA A 51 -7.33 7.55 -3.41
C ALA A 51 -8.55 7.67 -4.33
N ALA A 52 -8.77 6.69 -5.21
CA ALA A 52 -9.93 6.65 -6.11
C ALA A 52 -11.25 6.48 -5.34
N VAL A 53 -11.27 5.63 -4.32
CA VAL A 53 -12.43 5.48 -3.42
C VAL A 53 -12.67 6.78 -2.63
N TRP A 54 -11.62 7.49 -2.23
CA TRP A 54 -11.77 8.75 -1.49
C TRP A 54 -12.27 9.92 -2.34
N LEU A 55 -11.96 9.92 -3.65
CA LEU A 55 -12.36 10.97 -4.59
C LEU A 55 -13.76 10.76 -5.21
N HIS A 56 -14.39 9.61 -4.98
CA HIS A 56 -15.70 9.21 -5.52
C HIS A 56 -16.78 9.23 -4.43
#